data_AF-X0RGK0-F1
#
_entry.id   AF-X0RGK0-F1
#
_cell.length_a   1.000
_cell.length_b   1.000
_cell.length_c   1.000
_cell.angle_alpha   90.00
_cell.angle_beta   90.00
_cell.angle_gamma   90.00
#
_symmetry.space_group_name_H-M   'P 1'
#
loop_
_entity.id
_entity.type
_entity.pdbx_description
1 polymer ?
#
loop_
_entity_poly.entity_id
_entity_poly.type
_entity_poly.pdbx_seq_one_letter_code
_entity_poly.pdbx_strand_id
1 'polypeptide(L)'
;MNTTEKGNKFEDKVLSLLMKDIKSFSLSMGHESHIKVFKKKKYYSRFRKGDIEFDIAIEVYRDKNIPNYSSLILVECKDYKTAVGVDQINKFLQDVRDLSEGSFTHGLKPIMAVSSRLAKSAYNIALERNVGLIKISDTDGLKWVLNRSFDKYGVNQALSSKDIFVHSDQPNYYNSNWFFYSQNRWFSSFKDYLRDITGQKDECSKSQVVCFSKDTLENIAKEILTKIEYLDGVVCLSDLLSYEVLKSVKLYKDVIPSVHEKSLLGRVDFKSNEIFIYKKEIEDEKRDRFTLAHELSHILLGHSQYLDKDSFEEHDLASIQVLDNSMVAKLEFQANYLASCLLIPSEQLAKAFLKIYSELGLKRRGVFWIYLDNQPENKMIANNVVSKLARYFDVSKSAIKIRLIGFGLLHDERLKVI
;
A
#
# COMPACT_ATOMS: atom_id res chain seq x y z
N MET A 1 26.80 1.75 -19.24
CA MET A 1 25.86 2.88 -19.40
C MET A 1 26.61 4.18 -19.13
N ASN A 2 26.68 5.09 -20.11
CA ASN A 2 27.25 6.43 -19.88
C ASN A 2 26.28 7.28 -19.04
N THR A 3 26.77 8.31 -18.35
CA THR A 3 25.99 9.20 -17.49
C THR A 3 24.79 9.83 -18.20
N THR A 4 24.94 10.23 -19.47
CA THR A 4 23.86 10.75 -20.32
C THR A 4 22.76 9.72 -20.57
N GLU A 5 23.13 8.47 -20.84
CA GLU A 5 22.19 7.37 -21.07
C GLU A 5 21.41 7.04 -19.79
N LYS A 6 22.07 7.13 -18.63
CA LYS A 6 21.45 7.02 -17.31
C LYS A 6 20.43 8.11 -17.04
N GLY A 7 20.80 9.36 -17.31
CA GLY A 7 19.87 10.50 -17.22
C GLY A 7 18.65 10.30 -18.11
N ASN A 8 18.86 10.01 -19.40
CA ASN A 8 17.78 9.79 -20.37
C ASN A 8 16.79 8.70 -19.91
N LYS A 9 17.29 7.58 -19.37
CA LYS A 9 16.46 6.48 -18.87
C LYS A 9 15.60 6.91 -17.68
N PHE A 10 16.14 7.72 -16.78
CA PHE A 10 15.38 8.25 -15.65
C PHE A 10 14.31 9.26 -16.11
N GLU A 11 14.64 10.15 -17.04
CA GLU A 11 13.68 11.06 -17.67
C GLU A 11 12.52 10.28 -18.32
N ASP A 12 12.82 9.18 -19.05
CA ASP A 12 11.80 8.31 -19.66
C ASP A 12 10.90 7.65 -18.60
N LYS A 13 11.48 7.21 -17.48
CA LYS A 13 10.72 6.63 -16.36
C LYS A 13 9.76 7.67 -15.77
N VAL A 14 10.23 8.88 -15.46
CA VAL A 14 9.40 9.99 -14.98
C VAL A 14 8.30 10.31 -15.99
N LEU A 15 8.64 10.48 -17.26
CA LEU A 15 7.70 10.81 -18.32
C LEU A 15 6.60 9.74 -18.45
N SER A 16 6.97 8.46 -18.40
CA SER A 16 6.01 7.35 -18.50
C SER A 16 4.97 7.36 -17.36
N LEU A 17 5.42 7.68 -16.13
CA LEU A 17 4.55 7.82 -14.96
C LEU A 17 3.55 8.97 -15.16
N LEU A 18 4.05 10.15 -15.52
CA LEU A 18 3.22 11.33 -15.73
C LEU A 18 2.22 11.12 -16.88
N MET A 19 2.66 10.53 -17.99
CA MET A 19 1.80 10.28 -19.16
C MET A 19 0.60 9.37 -18.86
N LYS A 20 0.76 8.39 -17.96
CA LYS A 20 -0.33 7.50 -17.56
C LYS A 20 -1.48 8.27 -16.91
N ASP A 21 -1.13 9.23 -16.05
CA ASP A 21 -2.11 10.04 -15.33
C ASP A 21 -2.66 11.19 -16.18
N ILE A 22 -1.83 11.79 -17.05
CA ILE A 22 -2.26 12.80 -18.03
C ILE A 22 -3.31 12.22 -18.97
N LYS A 23 -3.09 11.03 -19.54
CA LYS A 23 -4.08 10.37 -20.41
C LYS A 23 -5.42 10.15 -19.69
N SER A 24 -5.37 9.68 -18.44
CA SER A 24 -6.57 9.49 -17.62
C SER A 24 -7.30 10.81 -17.34
N PHE A 25 -6.57 11.90 -17.11
CA PHE A 25 -7.13 13.22 -16.90
C PHE A 25 -7.76 13.80 -18.17
N SER A 26 -7.05 13.77 -19.31
CA SER A 26 -7.56 14.27 -20.60
C SER A 26 -8.83 13.56 -21.04
N LEU A 27 -8.92 12.24 -20.81
CA LEU A 27 -10.15 11.46 -21.05
C LEU A 27 -11.32 11.96 -20.20
N SER A 28 -11.09 12.27 -18.92
CA SER A 28 -12.15 12.80 -18.03
C SER A 28 -12.62 14.21 -18.41
N MET A 29 -11.83 14.95 -19.21
CA MET A 29 -12.18 16.26 -19.73
C MET A 29 -12.95 16.20 -21.06
N GLY A 30 -13.17 15.02 -21.64
CA GLY A 30 -13.90 14.85 -22.91
C GLY A 30 -13.17 15.38 -24.14
N HIS A 31 -11.89 15.74 -24.02
CA HIS A 31 -11.10 16.34 -25.10
C HIS A 31 -9.61 16.01 -24.96
N GLU A 32 -9.06 15.29 -25.95
CA GLU A 32 -7.65 14.88 -25.98
C GLU A 32 -6.65 16.05 -26.09
N SER A 33 -7.10 17.25 -26.45
CA SER A 33 -6.25 18.35 -26.95
C SER A 33 -5.83 19.43 -25.94
N HIS A 34 -6.09 19.25 -24.63
CA HIS A 34 -5.83 20.30 -23.63
C HIS A 34 -4.46 20.23 -22.96
N ILE A 35 -3.72 19.12 -23.08
CA ILE A 35 -2.40 18.96 -22.48
C ILE A 35 -1.42 18.48 -23.53
N LYS A 36 -0.34 19.22 -23.75
CA LYS A 36 0.77 18.83 -24.63
C LYS A 36 2.01 18.55 -23.80
N VAL A 37 2.64 17.41 -24.05
CA VAL A 37 3.81 16.95 -23.30
C VAL A 37 4.98 16.84 -24.26
N PHE A 38 6.12 17.39 -23.86
CA PHE A 38 7.34 17.42 -24.65
C PHE A 38 8.52 16.95 -23.80
N LYS A 39 9.44 16.23 -24.44
CA LYS A 39 10.74 15.84 -23.86
C LYS A 39 11.83 16.74 -24.45
N LYS A 40 12.75 17.25 -23.62
CA LYS A 40 13.87 18.12 -24.03
C LYS A 40 13.44 19.31 -24.88
N LYS A 41 12.31 19.92 -24.53
CA LYS A 41 11.80 21.09 -25.25
C LYS A 41 12.60 22.32 -24.84
N LYS A 42 12.96 23.11 -25.85
CA LYS A 42 13.65 24.39 -25.70
C LYS A 42 12.64 25.52 -25.66
N TYR A 43 12.84 26.45 -24.73
CA TYR A 43 12.10 27.70 -24.65
C TYR A 43 13.06 28.88 -24.68
N TYR A 44 12.75 29.84 -25.54
CA TYR A 44 13.57 31.04 -25.67
C TYR A 44 13.43 31.94 -24.44
N SER A 45 14.54 32.19 -23.76
CA SER A 45 14.64 33.20 -22.71
C SER A 45 15.07 34.53 -23.31
N ARG A 46 14.22 35.55 -23.18
CA ARG A 46 14.56 36.93 -23.57
C ARG A 46 15.71 37.49 -22.75
N PHE A 47 15.81 37.09 -21.48
CA PHE A 47 16.88 37.49 -20.58
C PHE A 47 18.23 36.95 -21.04
N ARG A 48 18.32 35.66 -21.38
CA ARG A 48 19.55 35.04 -21.91
C ARG A 48 19.83 35.32 -23.37
N LYS A 49 18.82 35.83 -24.11
CA LYS A 49 18.80 35.89 -25.58
C LYS A 49 19.14 34.54 -26.22
N GLY A 50 18.63 33.46 -25.62
CA GLY A 50 18.94 32.09 -26.02
C GLY A 50 17.96 31.08 -25.43
N ASP A 51 18.06 29.85 -25.91
CA ASP A 51 17.15 28.78 -25.51
C ASP A 51 17.57 28.10 -24.20
N ILE A 52 16.58 27.79 -23.37
CA ILE A 52 16.71 26.96 -22.18
C ILE A 52 16.00 25.63 -22.47
N GLU A 53 16.73 24.52 -22.34
CA GLU A 53 16.19 23.17 -22.50
C GLU A 53 15.72 22.64 -21.14
N PHE A 54 14.52 22.06 -21.10
CA PHE A 54 13.99 21.38 -19.92
C PHE A 54 13.72 19.91 -20.22
N ASP A 55 14.02 19.03 -19.27
CA ASP A 55 13.91 17.57 -19.45
C ASP A 55 12.50 17.16 -19.87
N ILE A 56 11.47 17.66 -19.17
CA ILE A 56 10.07 17.48 -19.54
C ILE A 56 9.33 18.81 -19.41
N ALA A 57 8.54 19.16 -20.43
CA ALA A 57 7.66 20.32 -20.42
C ALA A 57 6.22 19.91 -20.71
N ILE A 58 5.29 20.36 -19.86
CA ILE A 58 3.87 20.06 -19.98
C ILE A 58 3.10 21.38 -20.08
N GLU A 59 2.51 21.60 -21.25
CA GLU A 59 1.70 22.77 -21.58
C GLU A 59 0.22 22.44 -21.37
N VAL A 60 -0.41 23.13 -20.41
CA VAL A 60 -1.81 22.93 -20.05
C VAL A 60 -2.65 24.09 -20.57
N TYR A 61 -3.59 23.80 -21.47
CA TYR A 61 -4.49 24.76 -22.11
C TYR A 61 -5.88 24.69 -21.48
N ARG A 62 -6.52 25.85 -21.26
CA ARG A 62 -7.92 25.92 -20.79
C ARG A 62 -8.92 25.65 -21.91
N ASP A 63 -8.58 26.06 -23.14
CA ASP A 63 -9.37 25.86 -24.35
C ASP A 63 -8.40 25.70 -25.52
N LYS A 64 -8.66 24.74 -26.42
CA LYS A 64 -7.92 24.52 -27.67
C LYS A 64 -7.86 25.75 -28.57
N ASN A 65 -8.81 26.67 -28.44
CA ASN A 65 -8.91 27.88 -29.26
C ASN A 65 -8.09 29.06 -28.72
N ILE A 66 -7.55 28.96 -27.48
CA ILE A 66 -6.70 29.99 -26.90
C ILE A 66 -5.23 29.66 -27.26
N PRO A 67 -4.49 30.58 -27.91
CA PRO A 67 -3.15 30.27 -28.41
C PRO A 67 -2.11 30.04 -27.32
N ASN A 68 -2.35 30.57 -26.11
CA ASN A 68 -1.43 30.49 -24.98
C ASN A 68 -1.89 29.43 -23.98
N TYR A 69 -0.96 28.58 -23.53
CA TYR A 69 -1.22 27.68 -22.40
C TYR A 69 -1.47 28.49 -21.12
N SER A 70 -2.37 27.97 -20.29
CA SER A 70 -2.73 28.54 -18.98
C SER A 70 -1.74 28.19 -17.87
N SER A 71 -1.01 27.08 -18.03
CA SER A 71 0.04 26.67 -17.11
C SER A 71 1.13 25.94 -17.89
N LEU A 72 2.37 26.19 -17.49
CA LEU A 72 3.55 25.49 -17.99
C LEU A 72 4.22 24.79 -16.81
N ILE A 73 4.16 23.47 -16.82
CA ILE A 73 4.82 22.64 -15.82
C ILE A 73 6.17 22.24 -16.41
N LEU A 74 7.24 22.58 -15.70
CA LEU A 74 8.62 22.27 -16.10
C LEU A 74 9.16 21.26 -15.10
N VAL A 75 9.57 20.09 -15.58
CA VAL A 75 10.11 19.03 -14.73
C VAL A 75 11.59 18.88 -15.02
N GLU A 76 12.41 19.06 -13.98
CA GLU A 76 13.84 18.78 -14.00
C GLU A 76 14.11 17.42 -13.34
N CYS A 77 14.86 16.54 -14.00
CA CYS A 77 15.13 15.19 -13.53
C CYS A 77 16.57 15.06 -13.04
N LYS A 78 16.76 14.54 -11.82
CA LYS A 78 18.09 14.30 -11.23
C LYS A 78 18.21 12.87 -10.71
N ASP A 79 19.02 12.07 -11.42
CA ASP A 79 19.33 10.70 -11.05
C ASP A 79 20.78 10.54 -10.55
N TYR A 80 21.00 10.94 -9.29
CA TYR A 80 22.31 10.92 -8.66
C TYR A 80 22.45 9.73 -7.69
N LYS A 81 23.70 9.28 -7.47
CA LYS A 81 23.98 8.33 -6.37
C LYS A 81 23.96 9.01 -5.01
N THR A 82 24.41 10.27 -4.97
CA THR A 82 24.47 11.10 -3.77
C THR A 82 23.26 12.02 -3.68
N ALA A 83 23.16 12.75 -2.57
CA ALA A 83 22.10 13.72 -2.37
C ALA A 83 22.16 14.84 -3.42
N VAL A 84 21.01 15.23 -3.95
CA VAL A 84 20.90 16.40 -4.83
C VAL A 84 21.15 17.67 -4.01
N GLY A 85 22.18 18.41 -4.41
CA GLY A 85 22.66 19.60 -3.70
C GLY A 85 21.91 20.88 -4.04
N VAL A 86 22.21 21.94 -3.28
CA VAL A 86 21.61 23.28 -3.44
C VAL A 86 21.85 23.86 -4.84
N ASP A 87 23.03 23.62 -5.41
CA ASP A 87 23.39 24.16 -6.73
C ASP A 87 22.44 23.69 -7.84
N GLN A 88 21.94 22.45 -7.76
CA GLN A 88 21.02 21.91 -8.77
C GLN A 88 19.65 22.58 -8.68
N ILE A 89 19.12 22.78 -7.46
CA ILE A 89 17.86 23.48 -7.24
C ILE A 89 17.98 24.95 -7.67
N ASN A 90 19.06 25.63 -7.28
CA ASN A 90 19.27 27.03 -7.61
C ASN A 90 19.45 27.24 -9.12
N LYS A 91 20.21 26.37 -9.80
CA LYS A 91 20.33 26.42 -11.26
C LYS A 91 18.96 26.27 -11.93
N PHE A 92 18.18 25.27 -11.52
CA PHE A 92 16.84 25.06 -12.09
C PHE A 92 15.90 26.25 -11.83
N LEU A 93 15.89 26.79 -10.62
CA LEU A 93 15.10 27.98 -10.29
C LEU A 93 15.55 29.22 -11.08
N GLN A 94 16.85 29.37 -11.34
CA GLN A 94 17.38 30.43 -12.19
C GLN A 94 16.92 30.25 -13.64
N ASP A 95 16.96 29.03 -14.18
CA ASP A 95 16.46 28.70 -15.52
C ASP A 95 14.96 29.05 -15.66
N VAL A 96 14.16 28.70 -14.64
CA VAL A 96 12.72 29.04 -14.58
C VAL A 96 12.50 30.54 -14.48
N ARG A 97 13.31 31.24 -13.68
CA ARG A 97 13.24 32.70 -13.53
C ARG A 97 13.59 33.42 -14.83
N ASP A 98 14.69 33.04 -15.47
CA ASP A 98 15.16 33.63 -16.73
C ASP A 98 14.15 33.42 -17.87
N LEU A 99 13.32 32.37 -17.79
CA LEU A 99 12.19 32.18 -18.68
C LEU A 99 11.01 33.10 -18.33
N SER A 100 10.71 33.26 -17.03
CA SER A 100 9.56 34.04 -16.53
C SER A 100 9.67 35.55 -16.81
N GLU A 101 10.88 36.11 -16.75
CA GLU A 101 11.15 37.54 -16.94
C GLU A 101 10.85 38.04 -18.38
N GLY A 102 10.47 37.15 -19.30
CA GLY A 102 10.18 37.47 -20.70
C GLY A 102 8.70 37.66 -21.07
N SER A 103 7.76 36.86 -20.51
CA SER A 103 6.35 36.82 -20.93
C SER A 103 5.38 36.04 -20.00
N PHE A 104 5.86 35.30 -18.99
CA PHE A 104 5.08 34.27 -18.29
C PHE A 104 5.19 34.41 -16.78
N THR A 105 4.44 35.32 -16.17
CA THR A 105 4.60 35.63 -14.73
C THR A 105 3.74 34.77 -13.80
N HIS A 106 2.65 34.12 -14.26
CA HIS A 106 1.70 33.46 -13.35
C HIS A 106 1.38 31.98 -13.64
N GLY A 107 1.90 31.41 -14.72
CA GLY A 107 1.58 30.04 -15.15
C GLY A 107 2.67 28.99 -14.92
N LEU A 108 3.87 29.37 -14.48
CA LEU A 108 5.00 28.44 -14.33
C LEU A 108 4.89 27.60 -13.06
N LYS A 109 5.03 26.29 -13.21
CA LYS A 109 4.98 25.30 -12.12
C LYS A 109 6.25 24.44 -12.17
N PRO A 110 7.31 24.80 -11.44
CA PRO A 110 8.54 24.02 -11.42
C PRO A 110 8.34 22.75 -10.60
N ILE A 111 8.82 21.62 -11.13
CA ILE A 111 8.85 20.32 -10.46
C ILE A 111 10.26 19.75 -10.58
N MET A 112 10.80 19.18 -9.50
CA MET A 112 12.02 18.40 -9.54
C MET A 112 11.74 16.93 -9.24
N ALA A 113 12.09 16.06 -10.16
CA ALA A 113 12.04 14.61 -9.99
C ALA A 113 13.42 14.07 -9.59
N VAL A 114 13.50 13.32 -8.49
CA VAL A 114 14.75 12.78 -7.94
C VAL A 114 14.66 11.27 -7.70
N SER A 115 15.73 10.54 -7.99
CA SER A 115 15.88 9.13 -7.59
C SER A 115 16.50 9.00 -6.18
N SER A 116 17.39 9.93 -5.81
CA SER A 116 18.08 9.97 -4.51
C SER A 116 17.46 11.00 -3.55
N ARG A 117 18.05 11.18 -2.36
CA ARG A 117 17.62 12.20 -1.40
C ARG A 117 18.02 13.60 -1.85
N LEU A 118 17.36 14.62 -1.31
CA LEU A 118 17.78 16.01 -1.34
C LEU A 118 18.67 16.30 -0.14
N ALA A 119 19.66 17.18 -0.31
CA ALA A 119 20.31 17.81 0.82
C ALA A 119 19.27 18.65 1.60
N LYS A 120 19.36 18.70 2.94
CA LYS A 120 18.39 19.41 3.79
C LYS A 120 18.16 20.86 3.34
N SER A 121 19.23 21.58 3.00
CA SER A 121 19.14 22.96 2.50
C SER A 121 18.49 23.05 1.12
N ALA A 122 18.73 22.08 0.23
CA ALA A 122 18.11 22.01 -1.09
C ALA A 122 16.59 21.77 -0.99
N TYR A 123 16.18 20.87 -0.09
CA TYR A 123 14.78 20.62 0.25
C TYR A 123 14.09 21.88 0.81
N ASN A 124 14.72 22.58 1.76
CA ASN A 124 14.15 23.82 2.31
C ASN A 124 13.93 24.89 1.22
N ILE A 125 14.90 25.08 0.32
CA ILE A 125 14.77 26.01 -0.79
C ILE A 125 13.64 25.60 -1.74
N ALA A 126 13.53 24.30 -2.04
CA ALA A 126 12.46 23.78 -2.89
C ALA A 126 11.07 24.10 -2.31
N LEU A 127 10.87 23.87 -1.01
CA LEU A 127 9.61 24.19 -0.34
C LEU A 127 9.30 25.68 -0.33
N GLU A 128 10.25 26.50 0.10
CA GLU A 128 10.08 27.96 0.19
C GLU A 128 9.77 28.59 -1.17
N ARG A 129 10.29 28.00 -2.25
CA ARG A 129 10.10 28.45 -3.63
C ARG A 129 8.98 27.71 -4.36
N ASN A 130 8.17 26.91 -3.65
CA ASN A 130 7.05 26.14 -4.20
C ASN A 130 7.41 25.21 -5.38
N VAL A 131 8.62 24.64 -5.36
CA VAL A 131 9.02 23.59 -6.31
C VAL A 131 8.31 22.29 -5.93
N GLY A 132 7.54 21.73 -6.86
CA GLY A 132 6.98 20.39 -6.68
C GLY A 132 8.10 19.35 -6.62
N LEU A 133 8.00 18.37 -5.75
CA LEU A 133 9.00 17.34 -5.57
C LEU A 133 8.41 15.98 -5.93
N ILE A 134 9.01 15.30 -6.89
CA ILE A 134 8.72 13.91 -7.23
C ILE A 134 9.89 13.06 -6.78
N LYS A 135 9.63 12.05 -5.96
CA LYS A 135 10.62 11.04 -5.57
C LYS A 135 10.23 9.73 -6.22
N ILE A 136 11.08 9.13 -7.04
CA ILE A 136 10.82 7.80 -7.62
C ILE A 136 11.65 6.78 -6.86
N SER A 137 11.02 5.69 -6.42
CA SER A 137 11.72 4.51 -5.93
C SER A 137 12.00 3.52 -7.05
N ASP A 138 13.13 2.82 -6.94
CA ASP A 138 13.49 1.65 -7.75
C ASP A 138 13.11 0.33 -7.07
N THR A 139 12.48 0.38 -5.90
CA THR A 139 11.97 -0.81 -5.21
C THR A 139 10.66 -1.25 -5.86
N ASP A 140 10.72 -2.18 -6.80
CA ASP A 140 9.55 -2.90 -7.34
C ASP A 140 8.85 -3.79 -6.29
N GLY A 141 9.33 -3.81 -5.04
CA GLY A 141 8.75 -4.50 -3.89
C GLY A 141 7.49 -3.83 -3.37
N LEU A 142 6.52 -3.63 -4.27
CA LEU A 142 5.23 -3.09 -3.92
C LEU A 142 4.42 -4.16 -3.17
N LYS A 143 4.25 -3.98 -1.84
CA LYS A 143 3.26 -4.67 -0.99
C LYS A 143 1.79 -4.61 -1.52
N TRP A 144 1.10 -3.47 -1.50
CA TRP A 144 -0.23 -3.25 -2.15
C TRP A 144 -0.24 -2.31 -3.36
N VAL A 145 -1.02 -2.60 -4.40
CA VAL A 145 -1.34 -1.64 -5.47
C VAL A 145 -2.77 -1.17 -5.26
N LEU A 146 -3.00 0.12 -4.97
CA LEU A 146 -4.35 0.67 -4.77
C LEU A 146 -5.10 0.81 -6.11
N ASN A 147 -6.41 0.57 -6.07
CA ASN A 147 -7.29 0.87 -7.19
C ASN A 147 -7.43 2.39 -7.32
N ARG A 148 -7.02 2.92 -8.48
CA ARG A 148 -6.92 4.37 -8.78
C ARG A 148 -8.19 5.17 -8.56
N SER A 149 -9.34 4.50 -8.47
CA SER A 149 -10.63 5.13 -8.17
C SER A 149 -10.74 5.60 -6.71
N PHE A 150 -9.91 5.05 -5.81
CA PHE A 150 -9.97 5.23 -4.35
C PHE A 150 -8.73 5.94 -3.75
N ASP A 151 -7.78 6.35 -4.58
CA ASP A 151 -6.51 7.02 -4.20
C ASP A 151 -6.66 8.26 -3.28
N LYS A 152 -7.87 8.82 -3.17
CA LYS A 152 -8.16 10.04 -2.41
C LYS A 152 -8.33 9.84 -0.91
N TYR A 153 -8.44 8.60 -0.44
CA TYR A 153 -8.79 8.29 0.94
C TYR A 153 -7.66 7.62 1.70
N GLY A 154 -6.65 8.40 2.13
CA GLY A 154 -5.81 7.98 3.26
C GLY A 154 -4.32 8.29 3.23
N VAL A 155 -3.78 8.98 2.23
CA VAL A 155 -2.33 9.28 2.20
C VAL A 155 -1.92 10.42 3.16
N ASN A 156 -2.86 11.23 3.64
CA ASN A 156 -2.56 12.64 3.91
C ASN A 156 -2.32 13.09 5.36
N GLN A 157 -1.99 12.23 6.33
CA GLN A 157 -1.70 12.77 7.69
C GLN A 157 -0.46 12.22 8.41
N ALA A 158 0.19 11.15 7.94
CA ALA A 158 1.30 10.54 8.68
C ALA A 158 2.70 10.73 8.07
N LEU A 159 2.81 11.27 6.84
CA LEU A 159 4.08 11.33 6.11
C LEU A 159 4.71 12.71 6.17
N SER A 160 5.76 12.84 6.97
CA SER A 160 6.70 13.97 6.92
C SER A 160 7.38 13.97 5.55
N SER A 161 7.18 15.04 4.76
CA SER A 161 7.88 15.18 3.47
C SER A 161 9.39 15.24 3.65
N LYS A 162 9.88 15.66 4.81
CA LYS A 162 11.29 15.63 5.14
C LYS A 162 11.83 14.21 5.26
N ASP A 163 11.05 13.28 5.81
CA ASP A 163 11.46 11.88 6.00
C ASP A 163 11.67 11.22 4.62
N ILE A 164 10.73 11.43 3.71
CA ILE A 164 10.82 10.92 2.33
C ILE A 164 11.96 11.57 1.54
N PHE A 165 12.01 12.92 1.50
CA PHE A 165 12.87 13.64 0.57
C PHE A 165 14.29 13.88 1.10
N VAL A 166 14.51 13.89 2.43
CA VAL A 166 15.82 14.16 3.03
C VAL A 166 16.41 12.90 3.66
N HIS A 167 15.60 12.12 4.37
CA HIS A 167 16.04 10.92 5.08
C HIS A 167 15.97 9.65 4.20
N SER A 168 15.27 9.72 3.06
CA SER A 168 14.94 8.56 2.20
C SER A 168 14.17 7.47 2.94
N ASP A 169 13.42 7.85 3.98
CA ASP A 169 12.57 6.90 4.69
C ASP A 169 11.44 6.51 3.75
N GLN A 170 11.30 5.21 3.51
CA GLN A 170 10.10 4.68 2.89
C GLN A 170 9.18 4.23 4.01
N PRO A 171 8.05 4.91 4.24
CA PRO A 171 7.06 4.42 5.19
C PRO A 171 6.66 2.99 4.81
N ASN A 172 6.68 2.10 5.80
CA ASN A 172 6.33 0.68 5.64
C ASN A 172 4.93 0.46 5.07
N TYR A 173 4.08 1.48 5.04
CA TYR A 173 2.70 1.48 4.54
C TYR A 173 2.50 2.32 3.28
N TYR A 174 3.57 2.73 2.57
CA TYR A 174 3.45 3.40 1.28
C TYR A 174 4.13 2.67 0.14
N ASN A 175 3.36 2.50 -0.91
CA ASN A 175 3.64 1.53 -1.94
C ASN A 175 3.35 2.11 -3.33
N SER A 176 3.57 3.41 -3.42
CA SER A 176 3.77 4.02 -4.71
C SER A 176 5.27 3.98 -5.00
N ASN A 177 5.62 3.52 -6.20
CA ASN A 177 6.96 3.68 -6.74
C ASN A 177 7.36 5.15 -6.92
N TRP A 178 6.48 6.09 -6.57
CA TRP A 178 6.78 7.50 -6.58
C TRP A 178 5.94 8.31 -5.58
N PHE A 179 6.53 9.35 -5.02
CA PHE A 179 5.87 10.28 -4.12
C PHE A 179 5.82 11.66 -4.77
N PHE A 180 4.71 12.38 -4.62
CA PHE A 180 4.58 13.74 -5.14
C PHE A 180 4.11 14.72 -4.07
N TYR A 181 4.95 15.71 -3.78
CA TYR A 181 4.65 16.77 -2.84
C TYR A 181 4.72 18.14 -3.54
N SER A 182 3.70 18.97 -3.40
CA SER A 182 3.72 20.34 -3.92
C SER A 182 2.75 21.20 -3.11
N GLN A 183 2.99 22.52 -3.02
CA GLN A 183 2.12 23.46 -2.31
C GLN A 183 1.77 23.00 -0.88
N ASN A 184 2.76 22.50 -0.14
CA ASN A 184 2.62 21.98 1.22
C ASN A 184 1.59 20.85 1.40
N ARG A 185 1.36 20.04 0.37
CA ARG A 185 0.53 18.84 0.45
C ARG A 185 1.06 17.72 -0.43
N TRP A 186 0.63 16.51 -0.08
CA TRP A 186 0.83 15.32 -0.88
C TRP A 186 -0.24 15.20 -1.97
N PHE A 187 0.20 14.74 -3.13
CA PHE A 187 -0.65 14.34 -4.25
C PHE A 187 -0.48 12.84 -4.48
N SER A 188 -1.61 12.13 -4.49
CA SER A 188 -1.69 10.69 -4.76
C SER A 188 -1.36 10.34 -6.21
N SER A 189 -1.63 11.27 -7.13
CA SER A 189 -1.38 11.10 -8.56
C SER A 189 -1.06 12.43 -9.22
N PHE A 190 -0.50 12.40 -10.44
CA PHE A 190 -0.26 13.63 -11.18
C PHE A 190 -1.58 14.20 -11.71
N LYS A 191 -2.58 13.33 -11.92
CA LYS A 191 -3.95 13.70 -12.24
C LYS A 191 -4.58 14.58 -11.16
N ASP A 192 -4.37 14.27 -9.88
CA ASP A 192 -4.92 15.07 -8.78
C ASP A 192 -4.24 16.45 -8.69
N TYR A 193 -2.94 16.51 -8.98
CA TYR A 193 -2.25 17.78 -9.13
C TYR A 193 -2.78 18.60 -10.31
N LEU A 194 -3.03 17.98 -11.46
CA LEU A 194 -3.62 18.64 -12.63
C LEU A 194 -5.02 19.18 -12.32
N ARG A 195 -5.87 18.40 -11.64
CA ARG A 195 -7.19 18.86 -11.17
C ARG A 195 -7.08 20.10 -10.31
N ASP A 196 -6.16 20.06 -9.36
CA ASP A 196 -5.94 21.14 -8.44
C ASP A 196 -5.51 22.45 -9.14
N ILE A 197 -4.47 22.39 -9.97
CA ILE A 197 -3.98 23.60 -10.66
C ILE A 197 -4.95 24.12 -11.73
N THR A 198 -5.84 23.26 -12.25
CA THR A 198 -6.89 23.65 -13.20
C THR A 198 -8.19 24.09 -12.52
N GLY A 199 -8.30 23.93 -11.19
CA GLY A 199 -9.48 24.29 -10.42
C GLY A 199 -10.67 23.36 -10.63
N GLN A 200 -10.46 22.15 -11.15
CA GLN A 200 -11.52 21.16 -11.27
C GLN A 200 -11.87 20.58 -9.90
N LYS A 201 -13.11 20.82 -9.47
CA LYS A 201 -13.64 20.21 -8.25
C LYS A 201 -13.94 18.74 -8.49
N ASP A 202 -13.65 17.93 -7.49
CA ASP A 202 -14.11 16.57 -7.44
C ASP A 202 -15.62 16.49 -7.35
N GLU A 203 -16.24 15.64 -8.17
CA GLU A 203 -17.36 14.83 -7.69
C GLU A 203 -16.77 13.92 -6.61
N CYS A 204 -16.84 14.38 -5.36
CA CYS A 204 -16.40 13.63 -4.20
C CYS A 204 -17.37 12.45 -4.01
N SER A 205 -17.13 11.33 -4.69
CA SER A 205 -17.73 10.07 -4.27
C SER A 205 -17.10 9.70 -2.93
N LYS A 206 -17.81 10.02 -1.84
CA LYS A 206 -17.52 9.56 -0.48
C LYS A 206 -17.65 8.04 -0.43
N SER A 207 -16.66 7.32 -0.94
CA SER A 207 -16.62 5.87 -0.85
C SER A 207 -15.59 5.51 0.23
N GLN A 208 -16.03 5.62 1.48
CA GLN A 208 -15.32 5.06 2.63
C GLN A 208 -15.22 3.54 2.45
N VAL A 209 -14.07 2.96 2.82
CA VAL A 209 -13.96 1.50 2.90
C VAL A 209 -15.02 0.96 3.84
N VAL A 210 -15.77 -0.04 3.36
CA VAL A 210 -16.71 -0.78 4.20
C VAL A 210 -15.91 -1.45 5.31
N CYS A 211 -16.18 -1.05 6.55
CA CYS A 211 -15.55 -1.65 7.73
C CYS A 211 -16.55 -2.63 8.35
N PHE A 212 -16.26 -3.92 8.21
CA PHE A 212 -17.01 -5.01 8.80
C PHE A 212 -16.68 -5.10 10.29
N SER A 213 -17.72 -5.30 11.10
CA SER A 213 -17.53 -5.65 12.50
C SER A 213 -16.96 -7.06 12.64
N LYS A 214 -16.33 -7.36 13.78
CA LYS A 214 -15.83 -8.71 14.08
C LYS A 214 -16.93 -9.76 13.96
N ASP A 215 -18.13 -9.47 14.47
CA ASP A 215 -19.28 -10.37 14.39
C ASP A 215 -19.73 -10.60 12.93
N THR A 216 -19.63 -9.58 12.09
CA THR A 216 -19.92 -9.71 10.66
C THR A 216 -18.92 -10.65 9.98
N LEU A 217 -17.63 -10.52 10.28
CA LEU A 217 -16.59 -11.39 9.73
C LEU A 217 -16.74 -12.85 10.21
N GLU A 218 -17.13 -13.07 11.46
CA GLU A 218 -17.46 -14.40 11.99
C GLU A 218 -18.64 -15.04 11.25
N ASN A 219 -19.70 -14.26 11.00
CA ASN A 219 -20.87 -14.75 10.26
C ASN A 219 -20.52 -15.08 8.81
N ILE A 220 -19.71 -14.25 8.14
CA ILE A 220 -19.20 -14.53 6.79
C ILE A 220 -18.42 -15.85 6.79
N ALA A 221 -17.49 -16.05 7.74
CA ALA A 221 -16.75 -17.30 7.85
C ALA A 221 -17.69 -18.50 8.04
N LYS A 222 -18.67 -18.39 8.93
CA LYS A 222 -19.66 -19.45 9.19
C LYS A 222 -20.49 -19.81 7.96
N GLU A 223 -20.96 -18.82 7.21
CA GLU A 223 -21.70 -19.05 5.96
C GLU A 223 -20.85 -19.80 4.94
N ILE A 224 -19.60 -19.38 4.75
CA ILE A 224 -18.67 -20.03 3.81
C ILE A 224 -18.40 -21.48 4.23
N LEU A 225 -18.09 -21.71 5.51
CA LEU A 225 -17.83 -23.04 6.07
C LEU A 225 -19.05 -23.97 5.94
N THR A 226 -20.26 -23.43 6.08
CA THR A 226 -21.50 -24.19 5.87
C THR A 226 -21.65 -24.62 4.41
N LYS A 227 -21.31 -23.75 3.45
CA LYS A 227 -21.43 -24.07 2.02
C LYS A 227 -20.40 -25.11 1.54
N ILE A 228 -19.24 -25.18 2.19
CA ILE A 228 -18.25 -26.24 1.92
C ILE A 228 -18.48 -27.49 2.79
N GLU A 229 -19.62 -27.57 3.48
CA GLU A 229 -20.02 -28.71 4.32
C GLU A 229 -18.97 -29.06 5.40
N TYR A 230 -18.24 -28.05 5.89
CA TYR A 230 -17.25 -28.25 6.96
C TYR A 230 -17.94 -28.66 8.27
N LEU A 231 -17.43 -29.74 8.88
CA LEU A 231 -17.98 -30.30 10.11
C LEU A 231 -17.10 -29.99 11.33
N ASP A 232 -15.82 -30.41 11.27
CA ASP A 232 -14.90 -30.31 12.41
C ASP A 232 -13.42 -30.46 12.03
N GLY A 233 -12.52 -30.07 12.94
CA GLY A 233 -11.07 -30.24 12.79
C GLY A 233 -10.43 -29.29 11.77
N VAL A 234 -9.51 -29.81 10.96
CA VAL A 234 -8.72 -29.01 10.01
C VAL A 234 -9.58 -28.63 8.78
N VAL A 235 -9.71 -27.34 8.52
CA VAL A 235 -10.45 -26.83 7.34
C VAL A 235 -9.67 -27.07 6.04
N CYS A 236 -10.27 -27.69 5.04
CA CYS A 236 -9.61 -27.88 3.75
C CYS A 236 -9.70 -26.59 2.91
N LEU A 237 -8.61 -25.83 2.79
CA LEU A 237 -8.62 -24.55 2.06
C LEU A 237 -8.85 -24.71 0.55
N SER A 238 -8.54 -25.88 -0.03
CA SER A 238 -8.89 -26.14 -1.43
C SER A 238 -10.40 -26.24 -1.63
N ASP A 239 -11.15 -26.68 -0.61
CA ASP A 239 -12.61 -26.79 -0.70
C ASP A 239 -13.24 -25.39 -0.72
N LEU A 240 -12.58 -24.38 -0.14
CA LEU A 240 -12.99 -22.97 -0.29
C LEU A 240 -12.98 -22.51 -1.75
N LEU A 241 -12.10 -23.05 -2.61
CA LEU A 241 -12.07 -22.70 -4.03
C LEU A 241 -13.33 -23.16 -4.78
N SER A 242 -14.12 -24.06 -4.19
CA SER A 242 -15.44 -24.44 -4.73
C SER A 242 -16.50 -23.34 -4.55
N TYR A 243 -16.26 -22.39 -3.65
CA TYR A 243 -17.14 -21.24 -3.42
C TYR A 243 -17.22 -20.37 -4.67
N GLU A 244 -18.42 -19.93 -5.05
CA GLU A 244 -18.70 -19.31 -6.36
C GLU A 244 -17.76 -18.16 -6.72
N VAL A 245 -17.46 -17.30 -5.75
CA VAL A 245 -16.56 -16.13 -5.92
C VAL A 245 -15.09 -16.55 -6.13
N LEU A 246 -14.70 -17.74 -5.68
CA LEU A 246 -13.33 -18.25 -5.73
C LEU A 246 -13.10 -19.23 -6.90
N LYS A 247 -14.14 -19.67 -7.61
CA LYS A 247 -14.03 -20.68 -8.69
C LYS A 247 -13.11 -20.28 -9.83
N SER A 248 -12.96 -18.98 -10.10
CA SER A 248 -12.11 -18.46 -11.17
C SER A 248 -10.68 -18.18 -10.73
N VAL A 249 -10.37 -18.35 -9.44
CA VAL A 249 -9.05 -18.05 -8.88
C VAL A 249 -8.06 -19.14 -9.24
N LYS A 250 -6.91 -18.73 -9.79
CA LYS A 250 -5.79 -19.65 -10.04
C LYS A 250 -4.81 -19.57 -8.89
N LEU A 251 -4.47 -20.71 -8.31
CA LEU A 251 -3.54 -20.81 -7.20
C LEU A 251 -2.20 -21.39 -7.67
N TYR A 252 -1.12 -20.66 -7.43
CA TYR A 252 0.26 -21.06 -7.68
C TYR A 252 0.97 -21.23 -6.34
N LYS A 253 1.43 -22.45 -6.04
CA LYS A 253 2.20 -22.77 -4.82
C LYS A 253 3.67 -22.97 -5.16
N ASP A 254 4.52 -22.85 -4.14
CA ASP A 254 5.97 -23.05 -4.22
C ASP A 254 6.66 -22.17 -5.27
N VAL A 255 6.13 -20.95 -5.46
CA VAL A 255 6.66 -20.00 -6.43
C VAL A 255 8.02 -19.53 -5.96
N ILE A 256 9.04 -19.62 -6.82
CA ILE A 256 10.38 -19.13 -6.50
C ILE A 256 10.34 -17.59 -6.51
N PRO A 257 10.58 -16.93 -5.37
CA PRO A 257 10.53 -15.47 -5.31
C PRO A 257 11.68 -14.87 -6.11
N SER A 258 11.42 -13.78 -6.84
CA SER A 258 12.49 -12.96 -7.41
C SER A 258 13.31 -12.27 -6.29
N VAL A 259 14.44 -11.65 -6.64
CA VAL A 259 15.31 -10.95 -5.68
C VAL A 259 14.54 -9.92 -4.83
N HIS A 260 13.50 -9.31 -5.41
CA HIS A 260 12.68 -8.29 -4.77
C HIS A 260 11.46 -8.86 -4.01
N GLU A 261 11.15 -10.14 -4.16
CA GLU A 261 10.01 -10.81 -3.52
C GLU A 261 10.45 -11.74 -2.39
N LYS A 262 11.76 -11.78 -2.06
CA LYS A 262 12.30 -12.68 -1.04
C LYS A 262 11.65 -12.50 0.34
N SER A 263 11.16 -11.30 0.68
CA SER A 263 10.44 -11.04 1.93
C SER A 263 8.99 -11.53 1.92
N LEU A 264 8.34 -11.59 0.75
CA LEU A 264 6.92 -11.89 0.59
C LEU A 264 6.60 -13.37 0.87
N LEU A 265 5.57 -13.64 1.64
CA LEU A 265 5.01 -14.97 1.88
C LEU A 265 3.96 -15.34 0.81
N GLY A 266 3.13 -14.37 0.42
CA GLY A 266 2.06 -14.55 -0.54
C GLY A 266 1.74 -13.27 -1.30
N ARG A 267 0.96 -13.41 -2.37
CA ARG A 267 0.45 -12.30 -3.18
C ARG A 267 -0.87 -12.66 -3.84
N VAL A 268 -1.79 -11.72 -3.89
CA VAL A 268 -3.01 -11.77 -4.71
C VAL A 268 -2.98 -10.68 -5.78
N ASP A 269 -3.29 -11.07 -7.02
CA ASP A 269 -3.56 -10.16 -8.14
C ASP A 269 -5.04 -10.23 -8.50
N PHE A 270 -5.79 -9.17 -8.17
CA PHE A 270 -7.24 -9.13 -8.39
C PHE A 270 -7.61 -8.94 -9.86
N LYS A 271 -6.68 -8.53 -10.73
CA LYS A 271 -6.96 -8.36 -12.17
C LYS A 271 -6.85 -9.67 -12.92
N SER A 272 -5.84 -10.47 -12.60
CA SER A 272 -5.69 -11.80 -13.19
C SER A 272 -6.42 -12.90 -12.42
N ASN A 273 -6.93 -12.60 -11.21
CA ASN A 273 -7.49 -13.58 -10.27
C ASN A 273 -6.48 -14.68 -9.93
N GLU A 274 -5.26 -14.28 -9.60
CA GLU A 274 -4.17 -15.22 -9.32
C GLU A 274 -3.65 -15.02 -7.89
N ILE A 275 -3.49 -16.12 -7.16
CA ILE A 275 -2.84 -16.17 -5.85
C ILE A 275 -1.51 -16.89 -6.01
N PHE A 276 -0.46 -16.31 -5.44
CA PHE A 276 0.89 -16.84 -5.41
C PHE A 276 1.30 -17.08 -3.95
N ILE A 277 1.75 -18.29 -3.63
CA ILE A 277 2.38 -18.61 -2.36
C ILE A 277 3.86 -18.89 -2.64
N TYR A 278 4.74 -18.09 -2.03
CA TYR A 278 6.16 -18.12 -2.33
C TYR A 278 6.89 -19.16 -1.49
N LYS A 279 7.80 -19.91 -2.12
CA LYS A 279 8.65 -20.87 -1.43
C LYS A 279 9.67 -20.14 -0.53
N LYS A 280 9.80 -20.60 0.71
CA LYS A 280 10.81 -20.12 1.67
C LYS A 280 11.89 -21.16 1.92
N GLU A 281 13.02 -20.71 2.46
CA GLU A 281 14.14 -21.59 2.84
C GLU A 281 13.72 -22.58 3.94
N ILE A 282 12.85 -22.14 4.84
CA ILE A 282 12.24 -22.97 5.88
C ILE A 282 10.78 -23.21 5.49
N GLU A 283 10.47 -24.48 5.25
CA GLU A 283 9.09 -24.94 5.01
C GLU A 283 8.30 -24.86 6.32
N ASP A 284 7.19 -24.13 6.28
CA ASP A 284 6.24 -24.01 7.38
C ASP A 284 4.82 -24.05 6.80
N GLU A 285 4.26 -25.26 6.75
CA GLU A 285 2.93 -25.51 6.19
C GLU A 285 1.84 -24.68 6.90
N LYS A 286 2.00 -24.40 8.20
CA LYS A 286 1.01 -23.63 8.99
C LYS A 286 1.04 -22.17 8.61
N ARG A 287 2.23 -21.63 8.33
CA ARG A 287 2.40 -20.28 7.81
C ARG A 287 1.77 -20.18 6.43
N ASP A 288 2.11 -21.09 5.52
CA ASP A 288 1.63 -21.05 4.13
C ASP A 288 0.11 -21.23 4.06
N ARG A 289 -0.44 -22.03 4.97
CA ARG A 289 -1.89 -22.19 5.19
C ARG A 289 -2.55 -20.89 5.68
N PHE A 290 -1.93 -20.17 6.61
CA PHE A 290 -2.44 -18.86 7.04
C PHE A 290 -2.37 -17.83 5.91
N THR A 291 -1.25 -17.76 5.21
CA THR A 291 -1.07 -16.88 4.05
C THR A 291 -2.15 -17.15 3.01
N LEU A 292 -2.40 -18.41 2.64
CA LEU A 292 -3.47 -18.73 1.69
C LEU A 292 -4.85 -18.29 2.20
N ALA A 293 -5.17 -18.54 3.48
CA ALA A 293 -6.44 -18.11 4.06
C ALA A 293 -6.58 -16.56 4.06
N HIS A 294 -5.48 -15.84 4.26
CA HIS A 294 -5.41 -14.39 4.17
C HIS A 294 -5.69 -13.89 2.73
N GLU A 295 -4.99 -14.41 1.73
CA GLU A 295 -5.21 -14.02 0.32
C GLU A 295 -6.65 -14.32 -0.13
N LEU A 296 -7.19 -15.48 0.26
CA LEU A 296 -8.60 -15.82 0.00
C LEU A 296 -9.56 -14.84 0.68
N SER A 297 -9.24 -14.39 1.89
CA SER A 297 -10.06 -13.44 2.63
C SER A 297 -10.17 -12.09 1.93
N HIS A 298 -9.10 -11.60 1.28
CA HIS A 298 -9.19 -10.40 0.46
C HIS A 298 -10.20 -10.52 -0.67
N ILE A 299 -10.23 -11.68 -1.35
CA ILE A 299 -11.17 -11.91 -2.45
C ILE A 299 -12.60 -12.02 -1.91
N LEU A 300 -12.80 -12.79 -0.83
CA LEU A 300 -14.10 -13.00 -0.21
C LEU A 300 -14.74 -11.71 0.32
N LEU A 301 -13.92 -10.78 0.83
CA LEU A 301 -14.37 -9.47 1.31
C LEU A 301 -14.54 -8.43 0.19
N GLY A 302 -14.28 -8.81 -1.07
CA GLY A 302 -14.37 -7.91 -2.21
C GLY A 302 -13.37 -6.76 -2.13
N HIS A 303 -12.17 -7.00 -1.56
CA HIS A 303 -11.14 -5.97 -1.47
C HIS A 303 -10.59 -5.53 -2.84
N SER A 304 -10.89 -6.27 -3.92
CA SER A 304 -10.59 -5.89 -5.31
C SER A 304 -11.18 -4.55 -5.74
N GLN A 305 -12.25 -4.09 -5.08
CA GLN A 305 -12.80 -2.75 -5.31
C GLN A 305 -11.85 -1.63 -4.84
N TYR A 306 -10.93 -1.96 -3.92
CA TYR A 306 -10.00 -1.04 -3.27
C TYR A 306 -8.54 -1.27 -3.68
N LEU A 307 -8.18 -2.52 -3.99
CA LEU A 307 -6.83 -2.97 -4.30
C LEU A 307 -6.80 -3.60 -5.70
N ASP A 308 -5.80 -3.22 -6.49
CA ASP A 308 -5.41 -3.92 -7.72
C ASP A 308 -4.57 -5.17 -7.42
N LYS A 309 -3.71 -5.11 -6.40
CA LYS A 309 -2.87 -6.22 -5.91
C LYS A 309 -2.58 -6.07 -4.42
N ASP A 310 -2.30 -7.17 -3.75
CA ASP A 310 -1.77 -7.17 -2.38
C ASP A 310 -0.72 -8.27 -2.16
N SER A 311 0.19 -8.05 -1.22
CA SER A 311 1.28 -8.97 -0.88
C SER A 311 1.44 -9.09 0.63
N PHE A 312 1.55 -10.31 1.13
CA PHE A 312 1.64 -10.62 2.55
C PHE A 312 3.08 -10.91 2.97
N GLU A 313 3.56 -10.33 4.08
CA GLU A 313 4.91 -10.54 4.62
C GLU A 313 4.93 -11.21 6.02
N GLU A 314 6.10 -11.66 6.45
CA GLU A 314 6.26 -12.35 7.74
C GLU A 314 5.92 -11.47 8.96
N HIS A 315 6.18 -10.17 8.87
CA HIS A 315 5.84 -9.23 9.95
C HIS A 315 4.31 -9.04 10.09
N ASP A 316 3.54 -9.36 9.05
CA ASP A 316 2.07 -9.23 9.05
C ASP A 316 1.37 -10.36 9.82
N LEU A 317 2.04 -11.49 10.09
CA LEU A 317 1.47 -12.52 10.96
C LEU A 317 1.17 -11.99 12.39
N ALA A 318 1.87 -10.93 12.82
CA ALA A 318 1.75 -10.38 14.16
C ALA A 318 0.74 -9.23 14.28
N SER A 319 0.23 -8.68 13.17
CA SER A 319 -0.44 -7.37 13.14
C SER A 319 -1.96 -7.40 13.39
N ILE A 320 -2.51 -8.48 13.94
CA ILE A 320 -3.97 -8.58 14.25
C ILE A 320 -4.45 -7.53 15.29
N GLN A 321 -3.53 -6.83 15.96
CA GLN A 321 -3.86 -5.91 17.06
C GLN A 321 -3.61 -4.42 16.76
N VAL A 322 -2.99 -4.08 15.62
CA VAL A 322 -2.61 -2.68 15.33
C VAL A 322 -3.72 -2.02 14.49
N LEU A 323 -4.55 -1.19 15.12
CA LEU A 323 -5.40 -0.25 14.40
C LEU A 323 -4.57 0.99 14.06
N ASP A 324 -3.91 0.96 12.90
CA ASP A 324 -3.59 2.20 12.19
C ASP A 324 -4.87 2.71 11.49
N ASN A 325 -5.04 4.03 11.42
CA ASN A 325 -6.21 4.65 10.82
C ASN A 325 -6.20 4.63 9.29
N SER A 326 -5.12 4.14 8.68
CA SER A 326 -5.01 4.01 7.23
C SER A 326 -6.05 3.03 6.66
N MET A 327 -6.49 3.32 5.44
CA MET A 327 -7.41 2.48 4.69
C MET A 327 -6.87 1.05 4.51
N VAL A 328 -5.59 0.94 4.16
CA VAL A 328 -4.92 -0.36 3.95
C VAL A 328 -4.89 -1.15 5.25
N ALA A 329 -4.51 -0.54 6.38
CA ALA A 329 -4.49 -1.25 7.67
C ALA A 329 -5.87 -1.83 8.04
N LYS A 330 -6.97 -1.15 7.68
CA LYS A 330 -8.32 -1.68 7.88
C LYS A 330 -8.63 -2.88 6.97
N LEU A 331 -8.19 -2.86 5.72
CA LEU A 331 -8.35 -3.99 4.80
C LEU A 331 -7.53 -5.19 5.29
N GLU A 332 -6.26 -4.98 5.63
CA GLU A 332 -5.37 -6.01 6.20
C GLU A 332 -5.93 -6.63 7.48
N PHE A 333 -6.43 -5.78 8.39
CA PHE A 333 -7.05 -6.26 9.62
C PHE A 333 -8.25 -7.16 9.33
N GLN A 334 -9.14 -6.76 8.42
CA GLN A 334 -10.33 -7.54 8.08
C GLN A 334 -9.95 -8.87 7.41
N ALA A 335 -8.97 -8.88 6.51
CA ALA A 335 -8.48 -10.09 5.86
C ALA A 335 -7.83 -11.04 6.87
N ASN A 336 -6.93 -10.54 7.73
CA ASN A 336 -6.32 -11.31 8.80
C ASN A 336 -7.35 -11.90 9.77
N TYR A 337 -8.36 -11.10 10.14
CA TYR A 337 -9.40 -11.55 11.07
C TYR A 337 -10.29 -12.62 10.42
N LEU A 338 -10.71 -12.42 9.17
CA LEU A 338 -11.50 -13.42 8.44
C LEU A 338 -10.72 -14.72 8.22
N ALA A 339 -9.44 -14.64 7.84
CA ALA A 339 -8.57 -15.81 7.70
C ALA A 339 -8.49 -16.62 9.00
N SER A 340 -8.39 -15.93 10.13
CA SER A 340 -8.40 -16.55 11.45
C SER A 340 -9.75 -17.21 11.77
N CYS A 341 -10.87 -16.60 11.38
CA CYS A 341 -12.21 -17.18 11.55
C CYS A 341 -12.43 -18.42 10.66
N LEU A 342 -11.93 -18.39 9.42
CA LEU A 342 -11.99 -19.51 8.49
C LEU A 342 -11.16 -20.70 8.98
N LEU A 343 -9.95 -20.45 9.50
CA LEU A 343 -9.07 -21.52 9.98
C LEU A 343 -9.44 -22.06 11.35
N ILE A 344 -10.02 -21.21 12.21
CA ILE A 344 -10.37 -21.53 13.60
C ILE A 344 -11.82 -21.08 13.86
N PRO A 345 -12.80 -21.87 13.40
CA PRO A 345 -14.21 -21.52 13.50
C PRO A 345 -14.68 -21.47 14.95
N SER A 346 -15.51 -20.50 15.29
CA SER A 346 -15.90 -20.18 16.67
C SER A 346 -16.55 -21.34 17.42
N GLU A 347 -17.49 -22.04 16.78
CA GLU A 347 -18.23 -23.16 17.37
C GLU A 347 -17.32 -24.36 17.62
N GLN A 348 -16.49 -24.73 16.64
CA GLN A 348 -15.53 -25.82 16.74
C GLN A 348 -14.45 -25.49 17.77
N LEU A 349 -14.00 -24.23 17.84
CA LEU A 349 -13.05 -23.78 18.86
C LEU A 349 -13.63 -23.96 20.25
N ALA A 350 -14.86 -23.54 20.49
CA ALA A 350 -15.51 -23.69 21.79
C ALA A 350 -15.66 -25.17 22.19
N LYS A 351 -16.11 -26.02 21.26
CA LYS A 351 -16.24 -27.48 21.48
C LYS A 351 -14.89 -28.13 21.80
N ALA A 352 -13.88 -27.87 20.98
CA ALA A 352 -12.53 -28.41 21.17
C ALA A 352 -11.88 -27.89 22.46
N PHE A 353 -12.07 -26.61 22.77
CA PHE A 353 -11.59 -26.00 24.01
C PHE A 353 -12.17 -26.70 25.23
N LEU A 354 -13.51 -26.84 25.31
CA LEU A 354 -14.17 -27.49 26.44
C LEU A 354 -13.72 -28.94 26.62
N LYS A 355 -13.62 -29.69 25.52
CA LYS A 355 -13.09 -31.06 25.54
C LYS A 355 -11.68 -31.10 26.14
N ILE A 356 -10.75 -30.32 25.58
CA ILE A 356 -9.36 -30.27 26.06
C ILE A 356 -9.27 -29.79 27.52
N TYR A 357 -10.06 -28.78 27.89
CA TYR A 357 -10.08 -28.22 29.24
C TYR A 357 -10.53 -29.26 30.27
N SER A 358 -11.57 -30.05 29.93
CA SER A 358 -12.07 -31.15 30.76
C SER A 358 -11.09 -32.32 30.85
N GLU A 359 -10.44 -32.72 29.74
CA GLU A 359 -9.43 -33.78 29.70
C GLU A 359 -8.22 -33.46 30.57
N LEU A 360 -7.88 -32.18 30.68
CA LEU A 360 -6.79 -31.70 31.54
C LEU A 360 -7.20 -31.55 33.01
N GLY A 361 -8.46 -31.88 33.36
CA GLY A 361 -8.98 -31.77 34.73
C GLY A 361 -9.06 -30.33 35.25
N LEU A 362 -9.08 -29.35 34.37
CA LEU A 362 -9.08 -27.94 34.73
C LEU A 362 -10.47 -27.51 35.20
N LYS A 363 -10.51 -26.61 36.19
CA LYS A 363 -11.74 -25.98 36.69
C LYS A 363 -11.64 -24.48 36.45
N ARG A 364 -12.76 -23.85 36.09
CA ARG A 364 -12.83 -22.40 35.85
C ARG A 364 -12.39 -21.65 37.11
N ARG A 365 -11.35 -20.83 36.99
CA ARG A 365 -10.78 -20.04 38.09
C ARG A 365 -11.19 -18.57 37.96
N GLY A 366 -12.47 -18.28 38.23
CA GLY A 366 -12.99 -16.89 38.20
C GLY A 366 -13.57 -16.45 36.84
N VAL A 367 -13.26 -15.22 36.42
CA VAL A 367 -13.88 -14.57 35.26
C VAL A 367 -13.45 -15.25 33.96
N PHE A 368 -12.14 -15.49 33.80
CA PHE A 368 -11.56 -16.13 32.61
C PHE A 368 -11.32 -17.62 32.83
N TRP A 369 -11.22 -18.37 31.71
CA TRP A 369 -10.96 -19.81 31.77
C TRP A 369 -9.47 -20.12 31.93
N ILE A 370 -8.62 -19.33 31.26
CA ILE A 370 -7.16 -19.44 31.30
C ILE A 370 -6.57 -18.06 31.58
N TYR A 371 -5.68 -18.00 32.56
CA TYR A 371 -4.84 -16.83 32.83
C TYR A 371 -3.44 -17.10 32.29
N LEU A 372 -2.84 -16.08 31.67
CA LEU A 372 -1.49 -16.13 31.16
C LEU A 372 -0.72 -14.92 31.70
N ASP A 373 -0.13 -15.13 32.86
CA ASP A 373 0.63 -14.15 33.62
C ASP A 373 2.10 -14.60 33.72
N ASN A 374 2.82 -14.09 34.72
CA ASN A 374 4.20 -14.49 34.97
C ASN A 374 4.36 -15.81 35.76
N GLN A 375 3.28 -16.37 36.30
CA GLN A 375 3.32 -17.59 37.11
C GLN A 375 3.62 -18.83 36.23
N PRO A 376 4.53 -19.71 36.66
CA PRO A 376 4.90 -20.91 35.88
C PRO A 376 3.72 -21.84 35.59
N GLU A 377 2.81 -22.04 36.56
CA GLU A 377 1.64 -22.92 36.41
C GLU A 377 0.70 -22.41 35.30
N ASN A 378 0.37 -21.11 35.34
CA ASN A 378 -0.48 -20.46 34.35
C ASN A 378 0.13 -20.49 32.94
N LYS A 379 1.44 -20.23 32.81
CA LYS A 379 2.17 -20.39 31.55
C LYS A 379 2.09 -21.82 31.02
N MET A 380 2.28 -22.81 31.89
CA MET A 380 2.23 -24.23 31.51
C MET A 380 0.82 -24.63 31.05
N ILE A 381 -0.22 -24.27 31.81
CA ILE A 381 -1.62 -24.56 31.47
C ILE A 381 -1.98 -23.93 30.13
N ALA A 382 -1.70 -22.63 29.96
CA ALA A 382 -1.99 -21.91 28.72
C ALA A 382 -1.26 -22.54 27.52
N ASN A 383 0.04 -22.84 27.67
CA ASN A 383 0.83 -23.47 26.61
C ASN A 383 0.32 -24.86 26.25
N ASN A 384 -0.13 -25.66 27.22
CA ASN A 384 -0.68 -26.99 26.98
C ASN A 384 -1.98 -26.94 26.20
N VAL A 385 -2.93 -26.08 26.62
CA VAL A 385 -4.20 -25.90 25.92
C VAL A 385 -3.98 -25.35 24.51
N VAL A 386 -3.19 -24.28 24.38
CA VAL A 386 -2.86 -23.67 23.08
C VAL A 386 -2.18 -24.67 22.15
N SER A 387 -1.24 -25.48 22.66
CA SER A 387 -0.52 -26.46 21.83
C SER A 387 -1.45 -27.59 21.36
N LYS A 388 -2.39 -28.05 22.19
CA LYS A 388 -3.38 -29.06 21.79
C LYS A 388 -4.35 -28.52 20.73
N LEU A 389 -4.87 -27.31 20.92
CA LEU A 389 -5.74 -26.66 19.94
C LEU A 389 -5.03 -26.35 18.62
N ALA A 390 -3.77 -25.90 18.69
CA ALA A 390 -2.96 -25.62 17.50
C ALA A 390 -2.73 -26.88 16.66
N ARG A 391 -2.58 -28.05 17.30
CA ARG A 391 -2.51 -29.34 16.61
C ARG A 391 -3.86 -29.75 16.01
N TYR A 392 -4.96 -29.47 16.70
CA TYR A 392 -6.31 -29.84 16.25
C TYR A 392 -6.77 -29.08 15.00
N PHE A 393 -6.48 -27.78 14.93
CA PHE A 393 -6.83 -26.93 13.78
C PHE A 393 -5.72 -26.82 12.72
N ASP A 394 -4.55 -27.40 12.99
CA ASP A 394 -3.34 -27.29 12.19
C ASP A 394 -2.95 -25.82 11.87
N VAL A 395 -2.72 -25.05 12.93
CA VAL A 395 -2.33 -23.63 12.87
C VAL A 395 -1.20 -23.33 13.85
N SER A 396 -0.65 -22.11 13.78
CA SER A 396 0.34 -21.64 14.74
C SER A 396 -0.27 -21.45 16.15
N LYS A 397 0.56 -21.58 17.18
CA LYS A 397 0.16 -21.30 18.57
C LYS A 397 -0.31 -19.86 18.75
N SER A 398 0.31 -18.93 18.02
CA SER A 398 -0.05 -17.51 18.02
C SER A 398 -1.46 -17.28 17.51
N ALA A 399 -1.86 -17.92 16.40
CA ALA A 399 -3.21 -17.82 15.86
C ALA A 399 -4.28 -18.29 16.85
N ILE A 400 -4.07 -19.45 17.50
CA ILE A 400 -4.95 -19.95 18.56
C ILE A 400 -5.04 -18.96 19.73
N LYS A 401 -3.89 -18.45 20.19
CA LYS A 401 -3.85 -17.52 21.31
C LYS A 401 -4.67 -16.26 21.03
N ILE A 402 -4.54 -15.71 19.82
CA ILE A 402 -5.30 -14.53 19.39
C ILE A 402 -6.81 -14.83 19.38
N ARG A 403 -7.23 -15.99 18.86
CA ARG A 403 -8.64 -16.40 18.89
C ARG A 403 -9.16 -16.58 20.31
N LEU A 404 -8.42 -17.27 21.18
CA LEU A 404 -8.82 -17.48 22.57
C LEU A 404 -8.97 -16.16 23.34
N ILE A 405 -8.09 -15.19 23.10
CA ILE A 405 -8.22 -13.84 23.65
C ILE A 405 -9.47 -13.14 23.09
N GLY A 406 -9.69 -13.24 21.77
CA GLY A 406 -10.86 -12.66 21.10
C GLY A 406 -12.20 -13.17 21.64
N PHE A 407 -12.27 -14.44 22.04
CA PHE A 407 -13.46 -15.04 22.68
C PHE A 407 -13.53 -14.87 24.20
N GLY A 408 -12.54 -14.21 24.83
CA GLY A 408 -12.48 -14.10 26.28
C GLY A 408 -12.25 -15.43 27.00
N LEU A 409 -11.72 -16.45 26.32
CA LEU A 409 -11.35 -17.74 26.91
C LEU A 409 -9.95 -17.69 27.56
N LEU A 410 -9.08 -16.81 27.06
CA LEU A 410 -7.73 -16.59 27.61
C LEU A 410 -7.51 -15.11 27.91
N HIS A 411 -7.00 -14.81 29.10
CA HIS A 411 -6.55 -13.47 29.48
C HIS A 411 -5.03 -13.44 29.59
N ASP A 412 -4.36 -12.59 28.80
CA ASP A 412 -2.91 -12.42 28.85
C ASP A 412 -2.55 -11.11 29.56
N GLU A 413 -2.17 -11.21 30.83
CA GLU A 413 -1.80 -10.04 31.67
C GLU A 413 -0.50 -9.37 31.22
N ARG A 414 0.26 -10.01 30.34
CA ARG A 414 1.51 -9.45 29.80
C ARG A 414 1.26 -8.52 28.62
N LEU A 415 0.09 -8.63 27.99
CA LEU A 415 -0.37 -7.66 27.01
C LEU A 415 -0.92 -6.47 27.78
N LYS A 416 -0.12 -5.41 27.93
CA LYS A 416 -0.64 -4.13 28.41
C LYS A 416 -1.76 -3.71 27.46
N VAL A 417 -2.95 -3.48 28.01
CA VAL A 417 -3.99 -2.73 27.30
C VAL A 417 -3.38 -1.38 26.97
N ILE A 418 -3.08 -1.15 25.68
CA ILE A 418 -2.68 0.15 25.14
C ILE A 418 -3.96 0.87 24.72
#